data_AF-A0A7W9XBG9-F1
#
_entry.id   AF-A0A7W9XBG9-F1
#
_cell.length_a   1.000
_cell.length_b   1.000
_cell.length_c   1.000
_cell.angle_alpha   90.00
_cell.angle_beta   90.00
_cell.angle_gamma   90.00
#
_symmetry.space_group_name_H-M   'P 1'
#
loop_
_entity.id
_entity.type
_entity.pdbx_description
1 polymer ?
#
loop_
_entity_poly.entity_id
_entity_poly.type
_entity_poly.pdbx_seq_one_letter_code
_entity_poly.pdbx_strand_id
1 'polypeptide(L)' 'MAYLLLLLPLFLLILSYKKRLQFNKLKGTGRVPDIMSAKRQMTLFTVLAVLFLICIVFFIAQLEF' A
#
# COMPACT_ATOMS: atom_id res chain seq x y z
N MET A 1 -19.80 -12.24 0.85
CA MET A 1 -18.60 -12.36 -0.02
C MET A 1 -17.94 -11.01 -0.34
N ALA A 2 -18.68 -9.89 -0.45
CA ALA A 2 -18.11 -8.57 -0.74
C ALA A 2 -17.09 -8.05 0.31
N TYR A 3 -17.26 -8.39 1.59
CA TYR A 3 -16.34 -7.96 2.65
C TYR A 3 -14.91 -8.51 2.53
N LEU A 4 -14.71 -9.62 1.79
CA LEU A 4 -13.38 -10.17 1.52
C LEU A 4 -12.55 -9.26 0.60
N LEU A 5 -13.19 -8.47 -0.28
CA LEU A 5 -12.52 -7.51 -1.16
C LEU A 5 -11.91 -6.35 -0.39
N LEU A 6 -12.47 -5.98 0.77
CA LEU A 6 -11.91 -4.95 1.67
C LEU A 6 -10.64 -5.40 2.39
N LEU A 7 -10.37 -6.71 2.43
CA LEU A 7 -9.16 -7.25 3.06
C LEU A 7 -7.90 -6.91 2.24
N LEU A 8 -8.04 -6.79 0.91
CA LEU A 8 -6.96 -6.52 -0.02
C LEU A 8 -6.29 -5.13 0.16
N PRO A 9 -7.04 -4.01 0.21
CA PRO A 9 -6.44 -2.69 0.48
C PRO A 9 -5.85 -2.61 1.89
N LEU A 10 -6.45 -3.31 2.86
CA LEU A 10 -5.97 -3.38 4.24
C LEU A 10 -4.60 -4.09 4.31
N PHE A 11 -4.44 -5.17 3.55
CA PHE A 11 -3.17 -5.89 3.42
C PHE A 11 -2.08 -5.03 2.75
N LEU A 12 -2.45 -4.29 1.69
CA LEU A 12 -1.53 -3.37 1.01
C LEU A 12 -1.08 -2.21 1.92
N LEU A 13 -1.97 -1.69 2.76
CA LEU A 13 -1.62 -0.69 3.78
C LEU A 13 -0.63 -1.24 4.82
N ILE A 14 -0.85 -2.46 5.32
CA ILE A 14 0.07 -3.12 6.26
C ILE A 14 1.44 -3.32 5.62
N LEU A 15 1.49 -3.72 4.34
CA LEU A 15 2.75 -3.85 3.60
C LEU A 15 3.46 -2.50 3.42
N SER A 16 2.73 -1.44 3.08
CA SER A 16 3.28 -0.08 3.00
C SER A 16 3.87 0.37 4.34
N TYR A 17 3.17 0.09 5.45
CA TYR A 17 3.66 0.40 6.80
C TYR A 17 4.94 -0.35 7.15
N LYS A 18 5.02 -1.66 6.84
CA LYS A 18 6.24 -2.44 7.03
C LYS A 18 7.43 -1.86 6.25
N LYS A 19 7.20 -1.42 5.01
CA LYS A 19 8.26 -0.80 4.18
C LYS A 19 8.69 0.57 4.68
N ARG A 20 7.76 1.36 5.23
CA ARG A 20 8.08 2.61 5.95
C ARG A 20 8.97 2.34 7.17
N LEU A 21 8.66 1.31 7.95
CA LEU A 21 9.47 0.94 9.11
C LEU A 21 10.88 0.49 8.69
N GLN A 22 10.99 -0.28 7.60
CA GLN A 22 12.27 -0.67 7.01
C GLN A 22 13.07 0.54 6.51
N PHE A 23 12.42 1.50 5.84
CA PHE A 23 13.05 2.76 5.41
C PHE A 23 13.60 3.54 6.61
N ASN A 24 12.84 3.67 7.70
CA ASN A 24 13.29 4.35 8.91
C ASN A 24 14.49 3.66 9.56
N LYS A 25 14.49 2.32 9.61
CA LYS A 25 15.65 1.55 10.09
C LYS A 25 16.90 1.77 9.21
N LEU A 26 16.73 1.76 7.89
CA LEU A 26 17.82 1.91 6.94
C LEU A 26 18.40 3.33 6.91
N LYS A 27 17.60 4.36 7.20
CA LYS A 27 18.03 5.77 7.25
C LYS A 27 19.22 6.02 8.18
N GLY A 28 19.32 5.26 9.28
CA GLY A 28 20.44 5.34 10.22
C GLY A 28 21.70 4.56 9.83
N THR A 29 21.63 3.74 8.77
CA THR A 29 22.72 2.81 8.39
C THR A 29 23.61 3.30 7.25
N GLY A 30 23.28 4.44 6.62
CA GLY A 30 24.05 4.98 5.48
C GLY A 30 23.89 4.19 4.17
N ARG A 31 23.08 3.12 4.13
CA ARG A 31 22.85 2.30 2.93
C ARG A 31 21.85 2.96 1.97
N VAL A 32 22.32 3.96 1.22
CA VAL A 32 21.54 4.72 0.22
C VAL A 32 20.74 3.87 -0.78
N PRO A 33 21.29 2.79 -1.40
CA PRO A 33 20.51 2.00 -2.37
C PRO A 33 19.31 1.27 -1.73
N ASP A 34 19.46 0.75 -0.51
CA ASP A 34 18.38 0.09 0.22
C ASP A 34 17.31 1.10 0.67
N ILE A 35 17.72 2.31 1.05
CA ILE A 35 16.80 3.42 1.39
C ILE A 35 15.96 3.81 0.17
N MET A 36 16.58 3.92 -1.01
CA MET A 36 15.89 4.24 -2.26
C MET A 36 14.89 3.14 -2.65
N SER A 37 15.32 1.87 -2.54
CA SER A 37 14.48 0.70 -2.78
C SER A 37 13.27 0.65 -1.83
N ALA A 38 13.49 0.86 -0.53
CA ALA A 38 12.42 0.86 0.47
C ALA A 38 11.42 2.00 0.24
N LYS A 39 11.89 3.20 -0.13
CA LYS A 39 11.02 4.33 -0.47
C LYS A 39 10.18 4.04 -1.70
N ARG A 40 10.77 3.49 -2.77
CA ARG A 40 10.06 3.11 -4.00
C ARG A 40 9.00 2.04 -3.71
N GLN A 41 9.32 1.03 -2.91
CA GLN A 41 8.36 -0.01 -2.52
C GLN A 41 7.21 0.56 -1.68
N MET A 42 7.49 1.46 -0.72
CA MET A 42 6.46 2.16 0.04
C MET A 42 5.51 2.94 -0.87
N THR A 43 6.04 3.70 -1.83
CA THR A 43 5.22 4.45 -2.80
C THR A 43 4.36 3.50 -3.63
N LEU A 44 4.93 2.41 -4.17
CA LEU A 44 4.18 1.45 -4.98
C LEU A 44 3.00 0.84 -4.21
N PHE A 45 3.23 0.34 -2.99
CA PHE A 45 2.15 -0.24 -2.19
C PHE A 45 1.07 0.78 -1.82
N THR A 46 1.46 2.04 -1.60
CA THR A 46 0.50 3.12 -1.31
C THR A 46 -0.35 3.44 -2.54
N VAL A 47 0.26 3.56 -3.72
CA VAL A 47 -0.47 3.81 -4.98
C VAL A 47 -1.41 2.64 -5.29
N LEU A 48 -0.94 1.40 -5.14
CA LEU A 48 -1.78 0.20 -5.29
C LEU A 48 -2.97 0.21 -4.32
N ALA A 49 -2.74 0.53 -3.05
CA ALA A 49 -3.82 0.61 -2.07
C ALA A 49 -4.87 1.65 -2.47
N VAL A 50 -4.46 2.83 -2.94
CA VAL A 50 -5.37 3.89 -3.39
C VAL A 50 -6.16 3.45 -4.63
N LEU A 51 -5.51 2.84 -5.63
CA LEU A 51 -6.18 2.34 -6.82
C LEU A 51 -7.22 1.28 -6.49
N PHE A 52 -6.89 0.33 -5.62
CA PHE A 52 -7.84 -0.69 -5.17
C PHE A 52 -9.02 -0.08 -4.41
N LEU A 53 -8.79 0.95 -3.60
CA LEU A 53 -9.85 1.64 -2.88
C LEU A 53 -10.80 2.37 -3.86
N ILE A 54 -10.27 3.03 -4.89
CA ILE A 54 -11.06 3.66 -5.96
C ILE A 54 -11.88 2.60 -6.71
N CYS A 55 -11.27 1.48 -7.10
CA CYS A 55 -11.98 0.38 -7.76
C CYS A 55 -13.12 -0.17 -6.91
N ILE A 56 -12.92 -0.34 -5.60
CA ILE A 56 -13.96 -0.81 -4.68
C ILE A 56 -15.11 0.21 -4.59
N VAL A 57 -14.80 1.49 -4.44
CA VAL A 57 -15.82 2.56 -4.40
C VAL A 57 -16.62 2.60 -5.69
N PHE A 58 -15.95 2.50 -6.85
CA PHE A 58 -16.61 2.49 -8.14
C PHE A 58 -17.48 1.24 -8.33
N PHE A 59 -17.00 0.08 -7.87
CA PHE A 59 -17.77 -1.16 -7.90
C PHE A 59 -19.03 -1.08 -7.04
N ILE A 60 -18.93 -0.52 -5.83
CA ILE A 60 -20.10 -0.29 -4.96
C ILE A 60 -21.06 0.70 -5.63
N ALA A 61 -20.57 1.82 -6.17
CA ALA A 61 -21.40 2.82 -6.82
C ALA A 61 -22.15 2.30 -8.06
N GLN A 62 -21.55 1.36 -8.81
CA GLN A 62 -22.20 0.69 -9.95
C GLN A 62 -23.18 -0.41 -9.52
N LEU A 63 -23.02 -0.97 -8.32
CA LEU A 63 -23.91 -2.01 -7.78
C LEU A 63 -25.22 -1.43 -7.21
N GLU A 64 -25.22 -0.14 -6.85
CA GLU A 64 -26.39 0.57 -6.31
C GLU A 64 -27.27 1.25 -7.40
N PHE A 65 -26.94 1.07 -8.68
CA PHE A 65 -27.73 1.49 -9.85
C PHE A 65 -28.30 0.26 -10.58
#